data_AF-A0A5E3WKK6-F1
#
_entry.id   AF-A0A5E3WKK6-F1
#
_cell.length_a   1.000
_cell.length_b   1.000
_cell.length_c   1.000
_cell.angle_alpha   90.00
_cell.angle_beta   90.00
_cell.angle_gamma   90.00
#
_symmetry.space_group_name_H-M   'P 1'
#
loop_
_entity.id
_entity.type
_entity.pdbx_description
1 polymer ?
#
loop_
_entity_poly.entity_id
_entity_poly.type
_entity_poly.pdbx_seq_one_letter_code
_entity_poly.pdbx_strand_id
1 'polypeptide(L)'
;MFHARNLLYWVHPSARSTALRSVIGADARRVETWKRISKPPGQSAEAADVGSPFTRRGSLLDSAHHRAECVGSLICTMADPLAAAHEHNTLAPIHLSLANEHLRDIFLALSFLDTPSLERPHGWFIQVNGVCRLWREIALNFAELWARNAGSFLSRRMADLAIARAGRSLLSFAGHYEDHEGPGYVLTKYQLSLVEAHAKRLRSLVHDDYVDWFRMFNRVRAFPELVTARIWDDSGPYMWNEHIDTPKLECLYLNNASLHARGHG
;
A
#
# COMPACT_ATOMS: atom_id res chain seq x y z
N MET A 1 10.59 7.43 31.46
CA MET A 1 10.45 6.02 31.91
C MET A 1 9.44 5.37 30.99
N PHE A 2 9.87 4.52 30.05
CA PHE A 2 8.94 3.66 29.31
C PHE A 2 8.34 2.69 30.34
N HIS A 3 7.18 3.03 30.91
CA HIS A 3 6.30 2.00 31.44
C HIS A 3 5.54 1.43 30.26
N ALA A 4 6.23 0.54 29.53
CA ALA A 4 5.62 -0.39 28.57
C ALA A 4 4.79 -1.45 29.33
N ARG A 5 3.89 -1.01 30.21
CA ARG A 5 3.02 -1.89 31.01
C ARG A 5 1.79 -2.36 30.24
N ASN A 6 1.62 -1.97 28.98
CA ASN A 6 0.58 -2.50 28.09
C ASN A 6 1.14 -2.76 26.68
N LEU A 7 2.31 -3.40 26.57
CA LEU A 7 2.62 -4.18 25.37
C LEU A 7 1.76 -5.44 25.44
N LEU A 8 0.57 -5.37 24.83
CA LEU A 8 -0.22 -6.56 24.53
C LEU A 8 0.57 -7.37 23.49
N TYR A 9 1.34 -8.32 24.01
CA TYR A 9 1.87 -9.42 23.22
C TYR A 9 0.69 -10.17 22.61
N TRP A 10 0.64 -10.23 21.28
CA TRP A 10 -0.19 -11.18 20.57
C TRP A 10 0.67 -11.85 19.51
N VAL A 11 1.13 -13.06 19.84
CA VAL A 11 1.61 -14.05 18.89
C VAL A 11 0.50 -15.10 18.78
N HIS A 12 -0.35 -14.99 17.77
CA HIS A 12 -1.03 -16.17 17.19
C HIS A 12 -1.44 -15.91 15.73
N PRO A 13 -1.20 -16.83 14.77
CA PRO A 13 -1.38 -16.59 13.33
C PRO A 13 -2.84 -16.58 12.83
N SER A 14 -3.85 -16.61 13.70
CA SER A 14 -5.25 -16.86 13.32
C SER A 14 -6.23 -15.71 13.56
N ALA A 15 -5.77 -14.51 13.96
CA ALA A 15 -6.65 -13.34 14.16
C ALA A 15 -6.29 -12.16 13.24
N ARG A 16 -6.20 -12.42 11.93
CA ARG A 16 -6.25 -11.37 10.90
C ARG A 16 -7.68 -10.82 10.79
N SER A 17 -8.08 -9.81 11.58
CA SER A 17 -9.20 -8.93 11.13
C SER A 17 -9.50 -7.67 11.94
N THR A 18 -9.15 -7.56 13.22
CA THR A 18 -9.89 -6.59 14.07
C THR A 18 -9.08 -5.36 14.52
N ALA A 19 -7.77 -5.47 14.73
CA ALA A 19 -6.95 -4.35 15.23
C ALA A 19 -6.53 -3.35 14.14
N LEU A 20 -6.43 -3.78 12.88
CA LEU A 20 -6.16 -2.90 11.73
C LEU A 20 -7.35 -1.94 11.42
N ARG A 21 -8.54 -2.19 11.97
CA ARG A 21 -9.79 -1.47 11.62
C ARG A 21 -10.01 -0.15 12.37
N SER A 22 -9.22 0.23 13.37
CA SER A 22 -9.46 1.49 14.10
C SER A 22 -8.71 2.68 13.49
N VAL A 23 -7.44 2.49 13.10
CA VAL A 23 -6.60 3.55 12.50
C VAL A 23 -6.78 3.62 10.98
N ILE A 24 -6.99 2.48 10.31
CA ILE A 24 -7.40 2.42 8.89
C ILE A 24 -8.93 2.53 8.78
N GLY A 25 -9.68 2.53 9.88
CA GLY A 25 -11.15 2.44 9.88
C GLY A 25 -11.88 3.57 9.18
N ALA A 26 -11.33 4.78 9.17
CA ALA A 26 -11.93 5.89 8.45
C ALA A 26 -11.72 5.75 6.93
N ASP A 27 -10.52 5.35 6.50
CA ASP A 27 -10.16 5.20 5.09
C ASP A 27 -10.65 3.87 4.47
N ALA A 28 -10.57 2.76 5.20
CA ALA A 28 -11.09 1.45 4.76
C ALA A 28 -12.62 1.46 4.62
N ARG A 29 -13.37 2.18 5.48
CA ARG A 29 -14.83 2.32 5.30
C ARG A 29 -15.17 3.11 4.04
N ARG A 30 -14.36 4.12 3.69
CA ARG A 30 -14.51 4.87 2.43
C ARG A 30 -14.17 3.98 1.23
N VAL A 31 -13.06 3.26 1.26
CA VAL A 31 -12.65 2.31 0.19
C VAL A 31 -13.66 1.17 0.00
N GLU A 32 -14.20 0.59 1.09
CA GLU A 32 -15.19 -0.49 1.00
C GLU A 32 -16.56 0.00 0.50
N THR A 33 -16.93 1.26 0.83
CA THR A 33 -18.10 1.92 0.25
C THR A 33 -17.91 2.13 -1.25
N TRP A 34 -16.72 2.55 -1.68
CA TRP A 34 -16.38 2.67 -3.09
C TRP A 34 -16.39 1.33 -3.83
N LYS A 35 -15.85 0.24 -3.24
CA LYS A 35 -15.91 -1.12 -3.82
C LYS A 35 -17.34 -1.65 -4.00
N ARG A 36 -18.29 -1.21 -3.18
CA ARG A 36 -19.72 -1.53 -3.37
C ARG A 36 -20.37 -0.71 -4.48
N ILE A 37 -19.98 0.55 -4.64
CA ILE A 37 -20.51 1.44 -5.69
C ILE A 37 -19.96 1.05 -7.07
N SER A 38 -18.75 0.49 -7.14
CA SER A 38 -18.10 0.07 -8.39
C SER A 38 -18.41 -1.36 -8.85
N LYS A 39 -19.27 -2.11 -8.13
CA LYS A 39 -19.77 -3.40 -8.63
C LYS A 39 -20.81 -3.16 -9.73
N PRO A 40 -20.65 -3.73 -10.94
CA PRO A 40 -21.65 -3.62 -11.99
C PRO A 40 -22.96 -4.32 -11.56
N PRO A 41 -24.13 -3.79 -11.96
CA PRO A 41 -25.40 -4.41 -11.65
C PRO A 41 -25.53 -5.72 -12.43
N GLY A 42 -25.58 -6.86 -11.73
CA GLY A 42 -25.86 -8.16 -12.39
C GLY A 42 -25.28 -9.42 -11.74
N GLN A 43 -24.39 -9.33 -10.74
CA GLN A 43 -23.88 -10.53 -10.05
C GLN A 43 -24.63 -10.78 -8.73
N SER A 44 -25.84 -11.29 -8.86
CA SER A 44 -26.53 -12.02 -7.79
C SER A 44 -26.23 -13.51 -7.93
N ALA A 45 -25.93 -14.16 -6.81
CA ALA A 45 -25.55 -15.56 -6.74
C ALA A 45 -26.71 -16.50 -7.09
N GLU A 46 -26.54 -17.29 -8.15
CA GLU A 46 -27.28 -18.53 -8.39
C GLU A 46 -26.33 -19.54 -9.04
N ALA A 47 -25.99 -20.59 -8.31
CA ALA A 47 -25.40 -21.80 -8.88
C ALA A 47 -26.08 -22.98 -8.20
N ALA A 48 -27.05 -23.54 -8.91
CA ALA A 48 -27.69 -24.79 -8.58
C ALA A 48 -26.76 -25.97 -8.87
N ASP A 49 -26.87 -26.94 -7.97
CA ASP A 49 -26.36 -28.30 -7.99
C ASP A 49 -26.98 -29.13 -9.13
N VAL A 50 -26.18 -29.73 -10.03
CA VAL A 50 -26.53 -30.97 -10.76
C VAL A 50 -25.25 -31.72 -11.22
N GLY A 51 -24.98 -32.86 -10.60
CA GLY A 51 -24.80 -34.17 -11.27
C GLY A 51 -23.60 -34.42 -12.21
N SER A 52 -22.64 -35.20 -11.71
CA SER A 52 -21.80 -36.10 -12.53
C SER A 52 -22.64 -37.30 -13.01
N PRO A 53 -22.37 -37.96 -14.17
CA PRO A 53 -21.28 -38.94 -14.19
C PRO A 53 -20.63 -39.26 -15.57
N PHE A 54 -19.58 -40.08 -15.48
CA PHE A 54 -19.09 -41.07 -16.45
C PHE A 54 -17.95 -40.74 -17.43
N THR A 55 -17.01 -41.70 -17.43
CA THR A 55 -15.73 -41.87 -18.10
C THR A 55 -15.74 -41.92 -19.63
N ARG A 56 -14.72 -41.33 -20.28
CA ARG A 56 -14.14 -41.88 -21.52
C ARG A 56 -12.68 -41.46 -21.73
N ARG A 57 -11.81 -42.46 -21.86
CA ARG A 57 -10.47 -42.36 -22.47
C ARG A 57 -10.62 -41.96 -23.94
N GLY A 58 -9.82 -41.01 -24.41
CA GLY A 58 -9.67 -40.69 -25.84
C GLY A 58 -8.58 -39.66 -26.11
N SER A 59 -7.54 -40.10 -26.82
CA SER A 59 -6.59 -39.35 -27.66
C SER A 59 -5.99 -38.01 -27.18
N LEU A 60 -4.74 -38.09 -26.72
CA LEU A 60 -3.75 -37.02 -26.91
C LEU A 60 -3.42 -36.93 -28.41
N LEU A 61 -3.91 -35.89 -29.09
CA LEU A 61 -3.37 -35.24 -30.30
C LEU A 61 -4.51 -34.45 -30.96
N ASP A 62 -4.93 -33.34 -30.34
CA ASP A 62 -5.71 -32.26 -31.02
C ASP A 62 -5.91 -30.99 -30.15
N SER A 63 -5.06 -30.76 -29.14
CA SER A 63 -5.31 -29.72 -28.12
C SER A 63 -4.53 -28.41 -28.31
N ALA A 64 -3.96 -28.15 -29.49
CA ALA A 64 -3.19 -26.93 -29.76
C ALA A 64 -3.99 -25.84 -30.52
N HIS A 65 -5.03 -26.19 -31.28
CA HIS A 65 -5.81 -25.20 -32.03
C HIS A 65 -6.99 -24.58 -31.25
N HIS A 66 -7.62 -25.29 -30.32
CA HIS A 66 -8.73 -24.72 -29.54
C HIS A 66 -8.32 -23.81 -28.36
N ARG A 67 -7.05 -23.76 -27.97
CA ARG A 67 -6.58 -22.83 -26.91
C ARG A 67 -6.28 -21.42 -27.43
N ALA A 68 -6.10 -21.22 -28.74
CA ALA A 68 -5.88 -19.90 -29.32
C ALA A 68 -7.19 -19.10 -29.46
N GLU A 69 -8.32 -19.78 -29.69
CA GLU A 69 -9.63 -19.12 -29.88
C GLU A 69 -10.27 -18.65 -28.55
N CYS A 70 -10.09 -19.40 -27.45
CA CYS A 70 -10.60 -18.98 -26.14
C CYS A 70 -9.87 -17.77 -25.55
N VAL A 71 -8.58 -17.58 -25.83
CA VAL A 71 -7.82 -16.42 -25.34
C VAL A 71 -8.13 -15.17 -26.14
N GLY A 72 -8.38 -15.30 -27.46
CA GLY A 72 -8.86 -14.18 -28.29
C GLY A 72 -10.25 -13.67 -27.89
N SER A 73 -11.15 -14.58 -27.51
CA SER A 73 -12.52 -14.24 -27.07
C SER A 73 -12.56 -13.49 -25.72
N LEU A 74 -11.66 -13.82 -24.77
CA LEU A 74 -11.56 -13.12 -23.49
C LEU A 74 -10.92 -11.73 -23.59
N ILE A 75 -10.01 -11.52 -24.55
CA ILE A 75 -9.37 -10.22 -24.79
C ILE A 75 -10.35 -9.25 -25.49
N CYS A 76 -11.20 -9.75 -26.40
CA CYS A 76 -12.25 -8.94 -27.03
C CYS A 76 -13.37 -8.52 -26.05
N THR A 77 -13.67 -9.32 -25.03
CA THR A 77 -14.76 -9.03 -24.07
C THR A 77 -14.38 -8.04 -22.97
N MET A 78 -13.08 -7.81 -22.71
CA MET A 78 -12.62 -6.77 -21.77
C MET A 78 -12.34 -5.41 -22.42
N ALA A 79 -12.15 -5.36 -23.73
CA ALA A 79 -12.00 -4.10 -24.48
C ALA A 79 -13.30 -3.28 -24.50
N ASP A 80 -14.45 -3.96 -24.52
CA ASP A 80 -15.78 -3.38 -24.60
C ASP A 80 -16.20 -2.58 -23.34
N PRO A 81 -16.05 -3.10 -22.10
CA PRO A 81 -16.38 -2.33 -20.89
C PRO A 81 -15.41 -1.17 -20.63
N LEU A 82 -14.13 -1.28 -21.02
CA LEU A 82 -13.18 -0.17 -20.93
C LEU A 82 -13.51 0.95 -21.93
N ALA A 83 -13.89 0.60 -23.16
CA ALA A 83 -14.34 1.54 -24.18
C ALA A 83 -15.67 2.22 -23.78
N ALA A 84 -16.66 1.45 -23.31
CA ALA A 84 -17.94 1.97 -22.83
C ALA A 84 -17.77 2.86 -21.58
N ALA A 85 -16.86 2.52 -20.66
CA ALA A 85 -16.52 3.37 -19.53
C ALA A 85 -15.81 4.65 -19.99
N HIS A 86 -14.95 4.58 -21.01
CA HIS A 86 -14.32 5.76 -21.62
C HIS A 86 -15.37 6.68 -22.24
N GLU A 87 -16.30 6.13 -23.03
CA GLU A 87 -17.40 6.86 -23.67
C GLU A 87 -18.32 7.48 -22.62
N HIS A 88 -18.75 6.71 -21.61
CA HIS A 88 -19.55 7.23 -20.51
C HIS A 88 -18.81 8.32 -19.70
N ASN A 89 -17.51 8.19 -19.46
CA ASN A 89 -16.70 9.22 -18.77
C ASN A 89 -16.49 10.48 -19.63
N THR A 90 -16.54 10.37 -20.96
CA THR A 90 -16.60 11.55 -21.83
C THR A 90 -17.96 12.25 -21.80
N LEU A 91 -19.04 11.50 -21.50
CA LEU A 91 -20.42 12.00 -21.49
C LEU A 91 -20.89 12.48 -20.11
N ALA A 92 -20.31 11.97 -19.03
CA ALA A 92 -20.60 12.39 -17.66
C ALA A 92 -19.44 13.26 -17.13
N PRO A 93 -19.61 14.58 -17.04
CA PRO A 93 -18.55 15.46 -16.60
C PRO A 93 -18.44 15.42 -15.07
N ILE A 94 -17.92 14.32 -14.54
CA ILE A 94 -17.56 14.19 -13.13
C ILE A 94 -16.66 15.37 -12.74
N HIS A 95 -15.79 15.81 -13.65
CA HIS A 95 -14.91 16.96 -13.47
C HIS A 95 -15.61 18.34 -13.42
N LEU A 96 -16.85 18.48 -13.91
CA LEU A 96 -17.60 19.75 -13.82
C LEU A 96 -18.38 19.90 -12.51
N SER A 97 -18.62 18.81 -11.78
CA SER A 97 -19.41 18.82 -10.54
C SER A 97 -18.62 18.48 -9.28
N LEU A 98 -17.44 17.87 -9.39
CA LEU A 98 -16.62 17.54 -8.23
C LEU A 98 -15.77 18.73 -7.79
N ALA A 99 -15.95 19.17 -6.54
CA ALA A 99 -15.02 20.10 -5.91
C ALA A 99 -13.58 19.54 -5.86
N ASN A 100 -12.58 20.41 -5.93
CA ASN A 100 -11.17 20.03 -5.90
C ASN A 100 -10.78 19.22 -4.64
N GLU A 101 -11.48 19.45 -3.53
CA GLU A 101 -11.28 18.70 -2.27
C GLU A 101 -11.61 17.22 -2.44
N HIS A 102 -12.70 16.89 -3.14
CA HIS A 102 -13.04 15.50 -3.43
C HIS A 102 -12.04 14.85 -4.39
N LEU A 103 -11.52 15.61 -5.37
CA LEU A 103 -10.45 15.10 -6.24
C LEU A 103 -9.18 14.79 -5.44
N ARG A 104 -8.82 15.63 -4.46
CA ARG A 104 -7.70 15.38 -3.55
C ARG A 104 -7.90 14.11 -2.72
N ASP A 105 -9.10 13.92 -2.16
CA ASP A 105 -9.45 12.70 -1.42
C ASP A 105 -9.34 11.45 -2.32
N ILE A 106 -9.82 11.54 -3.56
CA ILE A 106 -9.67 10.48 -4.56
C ILE A 106 -8.20 10.19 -4.84
N PHE A 107 -7.35 11.21 -4.99
CA PHE A 107 -5.92 11.01 -5.26
C PHE A 107 -5.20 10.34 -4.11
N LEU A 108 -5.53 10.71 -2.87
CA LEU A 108 -5.00 10.02 -1.68
C LEU A 108 -5.42 8.56 -1.68
N ALA A 109 -6.71 8.27 -1.85
CA ALA A 109 -7.21 6.90 -1.92
C ALA A 109 -6.54 6.09 -3.04
N LEU A 110 -6.39 6.66 -4.24
CA LEU A 110 -5.69 6.02 -5.36
C LEU A 110 -4.22 5.74 -5.03
N SER A 111 -3.54 6.64 -4.32
CA SER A 111 -2.14 6.43 -3.93
C SER A 111 -1.93 5.23 -2.99
N PHE A 112 -2.93 4.92 -2.17
CA PHE A 112 -2.93 3.72 -1.33
C PHE A 112 -3.27 2.44 -2.10
N LEU A 113 -4.11 2.54 -3.14
CA LEU A 113 -4.52 1.38 -3.95
C LEU A 113 -3.47 1.01 -5.01
N ASP A 114 -2.77 2.00 -5.57
CA ASP A 114 -1.77 1.84 -6.62
C ASP A 114 -0.43 2.42 -6.16
N THR A 115 0.06 1.92 -5.02
CA THR A 115 1.37 2.31 -4.50
C THR A 115 2.47 1.85 -5.47
N PRO A 116 3.46 2.69 -5.81
CA PRO A 116 4.55 2.31 -6.69
C PRO A 116 5.24 1.02 -6.23
N SER A 117 5.50 0.11 -7.17
CA SER A 117 6.11 -1.21 -6.90
C SER A 117 7.17 -1.55 -7.95
N LEU A 118 7.83 -2.71 -7.84
CA LEU A 118 8.77 -3.17 -8.87
C LEU A 118 8.09 -3.40 -10.22
N GLU A 119 6.87 -3.95 -10.22
CA GLU A 119 6.09 -4.18 -11.44
C GLU A 119 5.47 -2.90 -11.99
N ARG A 120 5.10 -1.96 -11.09
CA ARG A 120 4.49 -0.68 -11.43
C ARG A 120 5.25 0.47 -10.78
N PRO A 121 6.45 0.83 -11.28
CA PRO A 121 7.35 1.79 -10.62
C PRO A 121 6.80 3.21 -10.54
N HIS A 122 5.73 3.52 -11.27
CA HIS A 122 5.07 4.80 -11.22
C HIS A 122 3.78 4.79 -10.39
N GLY A 123 3.14 3.62 -10.22
CA GLY A 123 1.84 3.48 -9.56
C GLY A 123 0.85 4.59 -9.90
N TRP A 124 0.23 5.15 -8.85
CA TRP A 124 -0.78 6.21 -8.92
C TRP A 124 -0.34 7.44 -9.70
N PHE A 125 0.97 7.72 -9.81
CA PHE A 125 1.47 8.92 -10.46
C PHE A 125 1.03 8.99 -11.93
N ILE A 126 1.09 7.87 -12.66
CA ILE A 126 0.62 7.84 -14.05
C ILE A 126 -0.89 7.99 -14.11
N GLN A 127 -1.61 7.28 -13.23
CA GLN A 127 -3.07 7.30 -13.20
C GLN A 127 -3.59 8.73 -12.99
N VAL A 128 -3.08 9.43 -11.98
CA VAL A 128 -3.57 10.76 -11.63
C VAL A 128 -3.13 11.83 -12.65
N ASN A 129 -1.90 11.76 -13.17
CA ASN A 129 -1.39 12.78 -14.10
C ASN A 129 -1.80 12.52 -15.57
N GLY A 130 -2.28 11.31 -15.88
CA GLY A 130 -2.66 10.87 -17.22
C GLY A 130 -4.11 11.19 -17.61
N VAL A 131 -5.02 11.43 -16.64
CA VAL A 131 -6.45 11.61 -16.93
C VAL A 131 -6.74 12.89 -17.72
N CYS A 132 -6.44 14.05 -17.14
CA CYS A 132 -6.67 15.34 -17.77
C CYS A 132 -5.77 16.43 -17.16
N ARG A 133 -5.75 17.61 -17.80
CA ARG A 133 -4.95 18.75 -17.34
C ARG A 133 -5.31 19.19 -15.91
N LEU A 134 -6.59 19.23 -15.57
CA LEU A 134 -7.05 19.65 -14.25
C LEU A 134 -6.55 18.70 -13.14
N TRP A 135 -6.66 17.39 -13.35
CA TRP A 135 -6.18 16.39 -12.38
C TRP A 135 -4.68 16.52 -12.15
N ARG A 136 -3.93 16.65 -13.25
CA ARG A 136 -2.50 16.91 -13.20
C ARG A 136 -2.20 18.17 -12.38
N GLU A 137 -2.82 19.30 -12.69
CA GLU A 137 -2.60 20.56 -11.96
C GLU A 137 -2.91 20.43 -10.46
N ILE A 138 -4.03 19.79 -10.10
CA ILE A 138 -4.39 19.58 -8.69
C ILE A 138 -3.36 18.68 -8.00
N ALA A 139 -3.00 17.54 -8.60
CA ALA A 139 -2.08 16.58 -8.01
C ALA A 139 -0.66 17.14 -7.85
N LEU A 140 -0.18 17.88 -8.84
CA LEU A 140 1.13 18.54 -8.79
C LEU A 140 1.22 19.57 -7.66
N ASN A 141 0.12 20.23 -7.32
CA ASN A 141 0.05 21.25 -6.26
C ASN A 141 -0.47 20.72 -4.92
N PHE A 142 -0.72 19.41 -4.79
CA PHE A 142 -1.25 18.82 -3.57
C PHE A 142 -0.13 18.23 -2.71
N ALA A 143 0.45 19.06 -1.84
CA ALA A 143 1.63 18.70 -1.04
C ALA A 143 1.44 17.44 -0.18
N GLU A 144 0.25 17.22 0.40
CA GLU A 144 0.01 16.04 1.24
C GLU A 144 0.10 14.73 0.44
N LEU A 145 -0.41 14.70 -0.80
CA LEU A 145 -0.30 13.53 -1.67
C LEU A 145 1.17 13.11 -1.87
N TRP A 146 2.04 14.07 -2.13
CA TRP A 146 3.48 13.83 -2.26
C TRP A 146 4.12 13.40 -0.94
N ALA A 147 3.72 14.02 0.17
CA ALA A 147 4.25 13.72 1.50
C ALA A 147 3.91 12.31 1.97
N ARG A 148 2.68 11.84 1.72
CA ARG A 148 2.22 10.48 2.03
C ARG A 148 2.93 9.40 1.21
N ASN A 149 3.46 9.77 0.05
CA ASN A 149 4.11 8.87 -0.90
C ASN A 149 5.62 9.10 -1.02
N ALA A 150 6.23 9.84 -0.09
CA ALA A 150 7.62 10.27 -0.19
C ALA A 150 8.60 9.09 -0.25
N GLY A 151 8.34 8.03 0.52
CA GLY A 151 9.13 6.80 0.50
C GLY A 151 8.65 5.72 -0.47
N SER A 152 7.60 5.97 -1.26
CA SER A 152 7.00 4.91 -2.08
C SER A 152 7.69 4.74 -3.43
N PHE A 153 8.34 5.79 -3.97
CA PHE A 153 9.03 5.71 -5.25
C PHE A 153 10.44 5.11 -5.11
N LEU A 154 10.70 4.00 -5.80
CA LEU A 154 12.01 3.34 -5.83
C LEU A 154 13.11 4.20 -6.48
N SER A 155 12.73 5.06 -7.43
CA SER A 155 13.66 5.98 -8.09
C SER A 155 14.08 7.11 -7.15
N ARG A 156 15.40 7.29 -6.96
CA ARG A 156 15.95 8.37 -6.13
C ARG A 156 15.42 9.75 -6.54
N ARG A 157 15.42 10.02 -7.85
CA ARG A 157 14.94 11.30 -8.40
C ARG A 157 13.47 11.55 -8.08
N MET A 158 12.65 10.50 -8.09
CA MET A 158 11.22 10.63 -7.76
C MET A 158 11.00 10.81 -6.26
N ALA A 159 11.78 10.12 -5.41
CA ALA A 159 11.74 10.34 -3.97
C ALA A 159 12.16 11.77 -3.60
N ASP A 160 13.26 12.27 -4.18
CA ASP A 160 13.69 13.68 -4.03
C ASP A 160 12.59 14.65 -4.47
N LEU A 161 12.00 14.42 -5.65
CA LEU A 161 10.91 15.24 -6.17
C LEU A 161 9.68 15.22 -5.25
N ALA A 162 9.34 14.05 -4.70
CA ALA A 162 8.21 13.91 -3.78
C ALA A 162 8.45 14.69 -2.49
N ILE A 163 9.66 14.61 -1.92
CA ILE A 163 10.03 15.37 -0.73
C ILE A 163 10.01 16.89 -1.03
N ALA A 164 10.52 17.30 -2.18
CA ALA A 164 10.49 18.70 -2.60
C ALA A 164 9.06 19.23 -2.72
N ARG A 165 8.17 18.47 -3.37
CA ARG A 165 6.74 18.85 -3.53
C ARG A 165 5.93 18.74 -2.25
N ALA A 166 6.32 17.87 -1.33
CA ALA A 166 5.70 17.79 0.00
C ALA A 166 5.90 19.10 0.80
N GLY A 167 6.92 19.90 0.47
CA GLY A 167 7.19 21.17 1.13
C GLY A 167 7.43 20.99 2.62
N ARG A 168 6.55 21.53 3.47
CA ARG A 168 6.59 21.40 4.93
C ARG A 168 5.74 20.27 5.49
N SER A 169 5.01 19.57 4.64
CA SER A 169 4.11 18.49 5.07
C SER A 169 4.89 17.35 5.73
N LEU A 170 4.22 16.63 6.63
CA LEU A 170 4.79 15.48 7.31
C LEU A 170 4.91 14.29 6.36
N LEU A 171 6.06 13.65 6.38
CA LEU A 171 6.46 12.63 5.42
C LEU A 171 6.07 11.23 5.89
N SER A 172 5.67 10.39 4.94
CA SER A 172 5.47 8.96 5.17
C SER A 172 6.41 8.17 4.28
N PHE A 173 7.11 7.22 4.90
CA PHE A 173 7.95 6.26 4.22
C PHE A 173 7.37 4.88 4.45
N ALA A 174 6.80 4.30 3.41
CA ALA A 174 6.15 3.00 3.47
C ALA A 174 6.81 2.08 2.45
N GLY A 175 7.31 0.93 2.89
CA GLY A 175 7.76 -0.19 2.05
C GLY A 175 7.24 -1.48 2.66
N HIS A 176 6.42 -2.21 1.90
CA HIS A 176 5.64 -3.37 2.34
C HIS A 176 5.94 -4.60 1.46
N TYR A 177 6.08 -5.77 2.09
CA TYR A 177 6.19 -7.05 1.36
C TYR A 177 4.82 -7.69 1.05
N GLU A 178 3.84 -7.54 1.94
CA GLU A 178 2.68 -8.45 1.99
C GLU A 178 1.32 -7.81 1.66
N ASP A 179 1.26 -6.49 1.50
CA ASP A 179 -0.02 -5.77 1.43
C ASP A 179 -0.60 -5.65 -0.02
N HIS A 180 0.12 -6.13 -1.05
CA HIS A 180 -0.29 -6.05 -2.44
C HIS A 180 -0.02 -7.36 -3.21
N GLU A 181 -0.87 -7.69 -4.18
CA GLU A 181 -0.67 -8.79 -5.14
C GLU A 181 0.59 -8.50 -5.98
N GLY A 182 1.76 -8.92 -5.50
CA GLY A 182 3.03 -8.73 -6.19
C GLY A 182 4.23 -8.96 -5.28
N PRO A 183 5.46 -8.98 -5.83
CA PRO A 183 6.67 -8.94 -5.04
C PRO A 183 6.71 -7.56 -4.36
N GLY A 184 6.28 -7.50 -3.10
CA GLY A 184 6.30 -6.25 -2.36
C GLY A 184 7.69 -5.61 -2.34
N TYR A 185 7.75 -4.32 -2.03
CA TYR A 185 9.00 -3.58 -2.02
C TYR A 185 9.30 -3.10 -0.61
N VAL A 186 10.55 -3.20 -0.19
CA VAL A 186 11.02 -2.58 1.03
C VAL A 186 11.78 -1.30 0.72
N LEU A 187 11.84 -0.41 1.71
CA LEU A 187 12.60 0.83 1.56
C LEU A 187 14.06 0.52 1.23
N THR A 188 14.54 1.10 0.15
CA THR A 188 15.95 1.02 -0.26
C THR A 188 16.86 1.69 0.77
N LYS A 189 18.16 1.35 0.77
CA LYS A 189 19.17 2.03 1.61
C LYS A 189 19.13 3.56 1.48
N TYR A 190 18.86 4.06 0.28
CA TYR A 190 18.73 5.49 0.06
C TYR A 190 17.46 6.07 0.70
N GLN A 191 16.30 5.43 0.56
CA GLN A 191 15.08 5.87 1.25
C GLN A 191 15.23 5.80 2.79
N LEU A 192 15.92 4.80 3.32
CA LEU A 192 16.26 4.74 4.75
C LEU A 192 17.16 5.92 5.18
N SER A 193 18.11 6.34 4.35
CA SER A 193 18.89 7.56 4.63
C SER A 193 18.04 8.84 4.64
N LEU A 194 16.96 8.88 3.84
CA LEU A 194 16.00 9.99 3.85
C LEU A 194 15.13 10.00 5.11
N VAL A 195 14.76 8.83 5.65
CA VAL A 195 14.08 8.71 6.95
C VAL A 195 14.91 9.39 8.04
N GLU A 196 16.21 9.09 8.09
CA GLU A 196 17.15 9.70 9.03
C GLU A 196 17.27 11.22 8.80
N ALA A 197 17.48 11.66 7.55
CA ALA A 197 17.62 13.07 7.20
C ALA A 197 16.36 13.90 7.50
N HIS A 198 15.18 13.28 7.49
CA HIS A 198 13.89 13.93 7.69
C HIS A 198 13.14 13.47 8.95
N ALA A 199 13.84 12.93 9.95
CA ALA A 199 13.24 12.40 11.17
C ALA A 199 12.27 13.38 11.86
N LYS A 200 12.58 14.68 11.87
CA LYS A 200 11.73 15.73 12.46
C LYS A 200 10.37 15.90 11.79
N ARG A 201 10.22 15.43 10.55
CA ARG A 201 9.00 15.52 9.74
C ARG A 201 8.38 14.15 9.50
N LEU A 202 9.00 13.08 10.00
CA LEU A 202 8.55 11.72 9.78
C LEU A 202 7.27 11.48 10.57
N ARG A 203 6.18 11.15 9.86
CA ARG A 203 4.88 10.81 10.46
C ARG A 203 4.61 9.33 10.49
N SER A 204 4.98 8.62 9.42
CA SER A 204 4.77 7.18 9.32
C SER A 204 5.98 6.50 8.72
N LEU A 205 6.32 5.34 9.28
CA LEU A 205 7.43 4.50 8.83
C LEU A 205 6.96 3.05 8.71
N VAL A 206 7.10 2.45 7.52
CA VAL A 206 6.90 1.02 7.31
C VAL A 206 8.09 0.44 6.55
N HIS A 207 8.68 -0.61 7.11
CA HIS A 207 9.77 -1.35 6.50
C HIS A 207 9.74 -2.80 6.97
N ASP A 208 9.23 -3.67 6.10
CA ASP A 208 9.09 -5.10 6.35
C ASP A 208 10.36 -5.90 5.98
N ASP A 209 11.57 -5.30 6.02
CA ASP A 209 12.82 -6.07 5.94
C ASP A 209 13.57 -5.97 7.27
N TYR A 210 14.32 -7.04 7.59
CA TYR A 210 15.13 -7.07 8.79
C TYR A 210 16.34 -6.17 8.61
N VAL A 211 16.42 -5.13 9.44
CA VAL A 211 17.53 -4.17 9.47
C VAL A 211 17.85 -3.81 10.92
N ASP A 212 19.11 -3.43 11.17
CA ASP A 212 19.56 -2.90 12.45
C ASP A 212 18.97 -1.51 12.68
N TRP A 213 17.74 -1.48 13.17
CA TRP A 213 16.99 -0.26 13.48
C TRP A 213 17.60 0.47 14.66
N PHE A 214 18.20 -0.26 15.60
CA PHE A 214 18.88 0.33 16.75
C PHE A 214 19.91 1.35 16.29
N ARG A 215 20.78 1.00 15.32
CA ARG A 215 21.83 1.92 14.87
C ARG A 215 21.26 3.21 14.27
N MET A 216 20.16 3.15 13.52
CA MET A 216 19.52 4.36 12.98
C MET A 216 18.88 5.19 14.10
N PHE A 217 18.09 4.58 14.96
CA PHE A 217 17.39 5.29 16.01
C PHE A 217 18.32 5.88 17.06
N ASN A 218 19.46 5.23 17.35
CA ASN A 218 20.47 5.81 18.21
C ASN A 218 21.19 7.02 17.60
N ARG A 219 21.30 7.12 16.27
CA ARG A 219 21.82 8.33 15.62
C ARG A 219 20.80 9.47 15.67
N VAL A 220 19.53 9.16 15.41
CA VAL A 220 18.47 10.17 15.30
C VAL A 220 17.98 10.67 16.65
N ARG A 221 17.86 9.80 17.65
CA ARG A 221 17.39 10.03 19.03
C ARG A 221 15.95 10.50 19.19
N ALA A 222 15.39 11.23 18.24
CA ALA A 222 14.06 11.82 18.35
C ALA A 222 13.28 11.81 17.04
N PHE A 223 12.02 11.37 17.10
CA PHE A 223 11.03 11.47 16.03
C PHE A 223 9.78 12.18 16.57
N PRO A 224 9.80 13.53 16.63
CA PRO A 224 8.75 14.32 17.29
C PRO A 224 7.37 14.22 16.63
N GLU A 225 7.34 13.88 15.35
CA GLU A 225 6.12 13.84 14.54
C GLU A 225 5.67 12.41 14.20
N LEU A 226 6.40 11.38 14.66
CA LEU A 226 6.12 9.99 14.32
C LEU A 226 4.87 9.51 15.05
N VAL A 227 3.87 9.11 14.28
CA VAL A 227 2.58 8.62 14.77
C VAL A 227 2.50 7.10 14.67
N THR A 228 2.97 6.54 13.56
CA THR A 228 2.89 5.09 13.28
C THR A 228 4.22 4.53 12.79
N ALA A 229 4.63 3.39 13.33
CA ALA A 229 5.80 2.66 12.86
C ALA A 229 5.51 1.16 12.76
N ARG A 230 5.93 0.53 11.65
CA ARG A 230 5.95 -0.92 11.45
C ARG A 230 7.34 -1.31 10.93
N ILE A 231 8.14 -1.96 11.77
CA ILE A 231 9.54 -2.27 11.46
C ILE A 231 9.90 -3.69 11.85
N TRP A 232 10.77 -4.32 11.06
CA TRP A 232 11.38 -5.60 11.36
C TRP A 232 12.85 -5.39 11.76
N ASP A 233 13.21 -5.80 12.96
CA ASP A 233 14.47 -5.50 13.62
C ASP A 233 15.33 -6.75 13.81
N ASP A 234 16.61 -6.61 13.46
CA ASP A 234 17.64 -7.65 13.63
C ASP A 234 18.67 -7.31 14.73
N SER A 235 18.54 -6.16 15.39
CA SER A 235 19.57 -5.66 16.32
C SER A 235 19.73 -6.55 17.57
N GLY A 236 18.77 -7.43 17.84
CA GLY A 236 18.85 -8.43 18.92
C GLY A 236 18.24 -7.92 20.24
N PRO A 237 18.08 -8.80 21.23
CA PRO A 237 17.18 -8.56 22.36
C PRO A 237 17.68 -7.52 23.37
N TYR A 238 18.96 -7.15 23.32
CA TYR A 238 19.60 -6.27 24.32
C TYR A 238 19.88 -4.86 23.82
N MET A 239 19.62 -4.57 22.54
CA MET A 239 19.99 -3.27 21.96
C MET A 239 18.99 -2.16 22.33
N TRP A 240 17.75 -2.49 22.66
CA TRP A 240 16.70 -1.50 22.95
C TRP A 240 16.68 -1.00 24.40
N ASN A 241 17.86 -0.70 24.97
CA ASN A 241 17.98 -0.18 26.33
C ASN A 241 18.00 1.36 26.41
N GLU A 242 18.19 2.04 25.28
CA GLU A 242 18.25 3.50 25.18
C GLU A 242 16.88 4.11 24.85
N HIS A 243 16.64 5.32 25.35
CA HIS A 243 15.39 6.05 25.14
C HIS A 243 15.38 6.74 23.77
N ILE A 244 14.30 6.54 23.02
CA ILE A 244 14.01 7.26 21.76
C ILE A 244 12.81 8.16 21.99
N ASP A 245 12.97 9.47 21.76
CA ASP A 245 11.91 10.45 21.97
C ASP A 245 10.89 10.41 20.83
N THR A 246 9.66 9.99 21.14
CA THR A 246 8.57 9.75 20.17
C THR A 246 7.22 10.19 20.76
N PRO A 247 7.05 11.48 21.08
CA PRO A 247 5.95 11.97 21.92
C PRO A 247 4.55 11.80 21.29
N LYS A 248 4.48 11.63 19.95
CA LYS A 248 3.22 11.45 19.20
C LYS A 248 2.99 10.01 18.74
N LEU A 249 3.82 9.06 19.17
CA LEU A 249 3.70 7.68 18.71
C LEU A 249 2.44 7.03 19.29
N GLU A 250 1.51 6.72 18.40
CA GLU A 250 0.25 6.07 18.74
C GLU A 250 0.31 4.56 18.48
N CYS A 251 1.06 4.12 17.47
CA CYS A 251 1.14 2.72 17.08
C CYS A 251 2.57 2.32 16.71
N LEU A 252 3.07 1.25 17.34
CA LEU A 252 4.33 0.61 17.02
C LEU A 252 4.10 -0.89 16.83
N TYR A 253 4.40 -1.37 15.62
CA TYR A 253 4.56 -2.78 15.32
C TYR A 253 6.04 -3.08 15.12
N LEU A 254 6.61 -3.89 16.01
CA LEU A 254 8.01 -4.29 15.98
C LEU A 254 8.09 -5.82 15.90
N ASN A 255 8.64 -6.34 14.80
CA ASN A 255 8.97 -7.76 14.67
C ASN A 255 10.46 -7.94 14.93
N ASN A 256 10.85 -8.74 15.92
CA ASN A 256 12.26 -8.96 16.25
C ASN A 256 12.67 -10.40 15.89
N ALA A 257 13.65 -10.55 14.99
CA ALA A 257 14.10 -11.85 14.47
C ALA A 257 14.58 -12.81 15.58
N SER A 258 14.99 -12.27 16.73
CA SER A 258 15.68 -13.02 17.78
C SER A 258 14.77 -13.75 18.78
N LEU A 259 13.45 -13.82 18.55
CA LEU A 259 12.53 -14.56 19.43
C LEU A 259 12.44 -16.06 19.12
N HIS A 260 13.09 -16.57 18.07
CA HIS A 260 13.15 -18.01 17.81
C HIS A 260 14.30 -18.70 18.56
N ALA A 261 13.91 -19.24 19.72
CA ALA A 261 14.35 -20.51 20.30
C ALA A 261 15.84 -20.67 20.66
N ARG A 262 16.16 -20.34 21.92
CA ARG A 262 16.98 -21.26 22.73
C ARG A 262 16.20 -22.57 22.87
N GLY A 263 16.39 -23.47 21.91
CA GLY A 263 16.14 -24.89 22.14
C GLY A 263 17.12 -25.36 23.20
N HIS A 264 16.60 -25.78 24.34
CA HIS A 264 17.33 -26.52 25.35
C HIS A 264 18.09 -27.69 24.70
N GLY A 265 19.41 -27.69 24.86
CA GLY A 265 20.30 -28.82 24.63
C GLY A 265 21.35 -28.82 25.72
#